data_AF-A0A497PD15-F1
#
_entry.id   AF-A0A497PD15-F1
#
_cell.length_a   1.000
_cell.length_b   1.000
_cell.length_c   1.000
_cell.angle_alpha   90.00
_cell.angle_beta   90.00
_cell.angle_gamma   90.00
#
_symmetry.space_group_name_H-M   'P 1'
#
loop_
_entity.id
_entity.type
_entity.pdbx_description
1 polymer ?
#
loop_
_entity_poly.entity_id
_entity_poly.type
_entity_poly.pdbx_seq_one_letter_code
_entity_poly.pdbx_strand_id
1 'polypeptide(L)' 'MTIDIENTYAEAFDGLYMRIIVTAKDKKRLKKAAYNSTALPSVVINRTEGGIEKWLNKNETPDGRLGAILQ' A
#
# COMPACT_ATOMS: atom_id res chain seq x y z
N MET A 1 -3.73 5.38 -32.55
CA MET A 1 -5.03 5.13 -31.88
C MET A 1 -5.17 6.19 -30.82
N THR A 2 -6.15 7.09 -30.95
CA THR A 2 -6.45 8.11 -29.94
C THR A 2 -7.54 7.56 -29.03
N ILE A 3 -7.33 7.65 -27.71
CA ILE A 3 -8.31 7.27 -26.70
C ILE A 3 -9.07 8.54 -26.33
N ASP A 4 -10.40 8.46 -26.29
CA ASP A 4 -11.25 9.57 -25.85
C ASP A 4 -11.26 9.67 -24.32
N ILE A 5 -11.16 10.88 -23.80
CA ILE A 5 -11.20 11.15 -22.36
C ILE A 5 -12.52 11.84 -22.06
N GLU A 6 -13.39 11.15 -21.35
CA GLU A 6 -14.70 11.67 -21.00
C GLU A 6 -14.56 12.91 -20.10
N ASN A 7 -15.29 13.98 -20.44
CA ASN A 7 -15.40 15.19 -19.62
C ASN A 7 -16.36 14.95 -18.43
N THR A 8 -15.88 14.20 -17.44
CA THR A 8 -16.62 13.79 -16.25
C THR A 8 -15.73 13.85 -15.00
N TYR A 9 -16.19 13.34 -13.87
CA TYR A 9 -15.48 13.34 -12.59
C TYR A 9 -15.57 12.00 -11.86
N ALA A 10 -14.66 11.78 -10.91
CA ALA A 10 -14.72 10.69 -9.93
C ALA A 10 -15.13 11.26 -8.57
N GLU A 11 -16.19 10.71 -7.97
CA GLU A 11 -16.62 11.07 -6.62
C GLU A 11 -15.88 10.20 -5.59
N ALA A 12 -15.27 10.85 -4.60
CA ALA A 12 -14.54 10.20 -3.53
C ALA A 12 -15.25 10.40 -2.18
N PHE A 13 -14.92 9.55 -1.21
CA PHE A 13 -15.54 9.55 0.11
C PHE A 13 -14.49 9.72 1.20
N ASP A 14 -14.90 10.32 2.32
CA ASP A 14 -14.08 10.36 3.52
C ASP A 14 -13.95 8.96 4.13
N GLY A 15 -12.74 8.64 4.57
CA GLY A 15 -12.43 7.36 5.19
C GLY A 15 -11.31 7.49 6.21
N LEU A 16 -11.33 6.61 7.22
CA LEU A 16 -10.19 6.46 8.13
C LEU A 16 -9.14 5.58 7.44
N TYR A 17 -7.90 6.05 7.45
CA TYR A 17 -6.76 5.33 6.92
C TYR A 17 -5.60 5.33 7.91
N MET A 18 -4.75 4.32 7.80
CA MET A 18 -3.51 4.22 8.55
C MET A 18 -2.37 4.01 7.57
N ARG A 19 -1.23 4.66 7.83
CA ARG A 19 -0.03 4.49 7.01
C ARG A 19 1.07 3.91 7.88
N ILE A 20 1.55 2.73 7.54
CA ILE A 20 2.50 1.97 8.34
C ILE A 20 3.76 1.63 7.56
N ILE A 21 4.90 1.61 8.27
CA ILE A 21 6.17 1.14 7.72
C ILE A 21 6.43 -0.28 8.24
N VAL A 22 6.57 -1.24 7.34
CA VAL A 22 7.03 -2.60 7.65
C VAL A 22 8.48 -2.73 7.23
N THR A 23 9.39 -3.04 8.17
CA THR A 23 10.81 -3.26 7.88
C THR A 23 11.21 -4.73 8.07
N ALA A 24 12.11 -5.24 7.22
CA ALA A 24 12.58 -6.61 7.28
C ALA A 24 14.06 -6.77 6.92
N LYS A 25 14.67 -7.86 7.41
CA LYS A 25 16.09 -8.18 7.17
C LYS A 25 16.44 -8.35 5.69
N ASP A 26 15.51 -8.88 4.89
CA ASP A 26 15.71 -9.16 3.46
C ASP A 26 14.44 -8.96 2.64
N LYS A 27 14.62 -8.91 1.32
CA LYS A 27 13.55 -8.65 0.34
C LYS A 27 12.47 -9.75 0.32
N LYS A 28 12.82 -11.01 0.62
CA LYS A 28 11.86 -12.13 0.61
C LYS A 28 10.87 -11.97 1.76
N ARG A 29 11.37 -11.72 2.98
CA ARG A 29 10.55 -11.49 4.17
C ARG A 29 9.73 -10.20 4.03
N LEU A 30 10.35 -9.13 3.54
CA LEU A 30 9.67 -7.86 3.32
C LEU A 30 8.47 -8.02 2.38
N LYS A 31 8.68 -8.62 1.22
CA LYS A 31 7.61 -8.87 0.23
C LYS A 31 6.50 -9.74 0.81
N LYS A 32 6.85 -10.81 1.53
CA LYS A 32 5.84 -11.70 2.10
C LYS A 32 4.99 -11.01 3.15
N ALA A 33 5.58 -10.18 4.02
CA ALA A 33 4.84 -9.38 4.99
C ALA A 33 3.93 -8.38 4.28
N ALA A 34 4.48 -7.58 3.36
CA ALA A 34 3.75 -6.57 2.61
C ALA A 34 2.55 -7.16 1.85
N TYR A 35 2.77 -8.20 1.04
CA TYR A 35 1.68 -8.82 0.26
C TYR A 35 0.61 -9.44 1.14
N ASN A 36 0.98 -10.20 2.18
CA ASN A 36 -0.01 -10.87 3.02
C ASN A 36 -0.82 -9.88 3.84
N SER A 37 -0.25 -8.73 4.23
CA SER A 37 -0.96 -7.68 4.94
C SER A 37 -1.96 -6.91 4.07
N THR A 38 -1.82 -6.93 2.73
CA THR A 38 -2.62 -6.11 1.81
C THR A 38 -3.45 -6.91 0.79
N ALA A 39 -3.43 -8.25 0.83
CA ALA A 39 -4.00 -9.07 -0.24
C ALA A 39 -5.52 -9.25 -0.24
N LEU A 40 -6.25 -8.82 0.80
CA LEU A 40 -7.67 -9.10 0.95
C LEU A 40 -8.53 -7.84 1.13
N PRO A 41 -8.58 -6.94 0.13
CA PRO A 41 -9.40 -5.75 0.19
C PRO A 41 -10.89 -6.12 0.15
N SER A 42 -11.65 -5.70 1.15
CA SER A 42 -13.10 -5.98 1.21
C SER A 42 -13.85 -5.07 2.20
N VAL A 43 -13.73 -3.74 2.03
CA VAL A 43 -14.36 -2.77 2.95
C VAL A 43 -15.87 -2.95 3.06
N VAL A 44 -16.53 -3.28 1.94
CA VAL A 44 -17.98 -3.52 1.89
C VAL A 44 -18.46 -4.71 2.76
N ILE A 45 -17.55 -5.56 3.24
CA ILE A 45 -17.85 -6.67 4.16
C ILE A 45 -17.10 -6.54 5.50
N ASN A 46 -16.92 -5.30 5.99
CA ASN A 46 -16.26 -4.99 7.26
C ASN A 46 -14.81 -5.52 7.36
N ARG A 47 -14.07 -5.46 6.24
CA ARG A 47 -12.62 -5.68 6.22
C ARG A 47 -11.91 -4.37 5.89
N THR A 48 -10.59 -4.36 5.93
CA THR A 48 -9.82 -3.19 5.49
C THR A 48 -9.50 -3.31 4.00
N GLU A 49 -9.39 -2.18 3.32
CA GLU A 49 -8.66 -2.09 2.06
C GLU A 49 -7.20 -1.83 2.39
N GLY A 50 -6.31 -2.36 1.56
CA GLY A 50 -4.88 -2.26 1.81
C GLY A 50 -4.07 -2.40 0.53
N GLY A 51 -2.96 -1.72 0.47
CA GLY A 51 -2.04 -1.70 -0.66
C GLY A 51 -0.62 -1.38 -0.24
N ILE A 52 0.32 -1.75 -1.10
CA ILE A 52 1.72 -1.35 -0.95
C ILE A 52 1.85 0.00 -1.65
N GLU A 53 2.03 1.06 -0.87
CA GLU A 53 2.19 2.41 -1.38
C GLU A 53 3.58 2.61 -1.98
N LYS A 54 4.64 2.18 -1.26
CA LYS A 54 6.03 2.39 -1.68
C LYS A 54 6.99 1.38 -1.06
N TRP A 55 8.00 0.94 -1.83
CA TRP A 55 9.16 0.22 -1.30
C TRP A 55 10.25 1.20 -0.85
N LEU A 56 10.83 0.96 0.32
CA LEU A 56 11.86 1.79 0.93
C LEU A 56 13.21 1.08 0.93
N ASN A 57 14.26 1.85 0.65
CA ASN A 57 15.63 1.42 0.84
C ASN A 57 16.10 1.73 2.28
N LYS A 58 17.28 1.23 2.65
CA LYS A 58 17.75 1.23 4.05
C LYS A 58 17.83 2.62 4.68
N ASN A 59 18.20 3.62 3.88
CA ASN A 59 18.39 5.00 4.32
C ASN A 59 17.06 5.74 4.56
N GLU A 60 15.94 5.17 4.09
CA GLU A 60 14.59 5.70 4.28
C GLU A 60 13.89 5.08 5.50
N THR A 61 14.53 4.13 6.20
CA THR A 61 13.92 3.42 7.34
C THR A 61 14.61 3.77 8.66
N PRO A 62 13.87 3.82 9.79
CA PRO A 62 14.44 4.20 11.08
C PRO A 62 15.44 3.18 11.65
N ASP A 63 15.40 1.94 11.17
CA ASP A 63 16.26 0.84 11.65
C ASP A 63 17.32 0.39 10.62
N GLY A 64 17.49 1.13 9.52
CA GLY A 64 18.49 0.83 8.50
C GLY A 64 18.24 -0.46 7.70
N ARG A 65 17.01 -0.99 7.70
CA ARG A 65 16.63 -2.22 6.99
C ARG A 65 15.82 -1.92 5.73
N LEU A 66 15.52 -2.94 4.92
CA LEU A 66 14.61 -2.73 3.79
C LEU A 66 13.19 -2.53 4.34
N GLY A 67 12.42 -1.62 3.74
CA GLY A 67 11.08 -1.28 4.22
C GLY A 67 10.01 -1.23 3.12
N ALA A 68 8.75 -1.20 3.55
CA ALA A 68 7.61 -0.93 2.69
C ALA A 68 6.61 -0.07 3.45
N ILE A 69 6.05 0.92 2.78
CA ILE A 69 4.91 1.69 3.27
C ILE A 69 3.64 0.98 2.80
N LEU A 70 2.77 0.67 3.75
CA LEU A 70 1.45 0.11 3.50
C LEU A 70 0.39 1.13 3.92
N GLN A 71 -0.70 1.18 3.18
CA GLN A 71 -1.91 1.93 3.51
C GLN A 71 -3.11 1.04 3.27
#